data_AF-A0A8J9TT77-F1
#
_entry.id   AF-A0A8J9TT77-F1
#
_cell.length_a   1.000
_cell.length_b   1.000
_cell.length_c   1.000
_cell.angle_alpha   90.00
_cell.angle_beta   90.00
_cell.angle_gamma   90.00
#
_symmetry.space_group_name_H-M   'P 1'
#
loop_
_entity.id
_entity.type
_entity.pdbx_description
1 polymer ?
#
loop_
_entity_poly.entity_id
_entity_poly.type
_entity_poly.pdbx_seq_one_letter_code
_entity_poly.pdbx_strand_id
1 'polypeptide(L)' 'PLSDKSKMYILNLDIEADARLLRERLSICEDAIDNFRASSLLLKAGVKAGLTLYDIAIMCCR' A
#
# COMPACT_ATOMS: atom_id res chain seq x y z
N PRO A 1 -16.37 -3.16 3.92
CA PRO A 1 -15.96 -1.77 4.24
C PRO A 1 -14.89 -1.76 5.34
N LEU A 2 -13.93 -0.85 5.29
CA LEU A 2 -12.87 -0.72 6.32
C LEU A 2 -13.38 0.05 7.55
N SER A 3 -12.90 -0.34 8.73
CA SER A 3 -13.12 0.45 9.96
C SER A 3 -12.42 1.81 9.89
N ASP A 4 -12.92 2.82 10.59
CA ASP A 4 -12.28 4.15 10.58
C ASP A 4 -10.86 4.12 11.14
N LYS A 5 -10.60 3.27 12.14
CA LYS A 5 -9.25 2.99 12.64
C LYS A 5 -8.34 2.44 11.54
N SER A 6 -8.82 1.49 10.75
CA SER A 6 -8.05 0.92 9.63
C SER A 6 -7.81 1.95 8.53
N LYS A 7 -8.81 2.78 8.20
CA LYS A 7 -8.65 3.87 7.21
C LYS A 7 -7.57 4.85 7.66
N MET A 8 -7.63 5.32 8.91
CA MET A 8 -6.63 6.24 9.46
C MET A 8 -5.23 5.63 9.46
N TYR A 9 -5.11 4.36 9.84
CA TYR A 9 -3.82 3.66 9.78
C TYR A 9 -3.25 3.67 8.35
N ILE A 10 -4.04 3.22 7.36
CA ILE A 10 -3.61 3.12 5.96
C ILE A 10 -3.21 4.49 5.40
N LEU A 11 -4.01 5.53 5.65
CA LEU A 11 -3.75 6.86 5.11
C LEU A 11 -2.44 7.47 5.63
N ASN A 12 -2.02 7.10 6.83
CA ASN A 12 -0.83 7.61 7.52
C ASN A 12 0.44 6.76 7.31
N LEU A 13 0.39 5.68 6.53
CA LEU A 13 1.60 4.89 6.21
C LEU A 13 2.69 5.74 5.53
N ASP A 14 3.95 5.58 5.90
CA ASP A 14 5.05 6.20 5.17
C ASP A 14 5.65 5.16 4.20
N ILE A 15 5.12 5.17 2.98
CA ILE A 15 5.47 4.18 1.95
C ILE A 15 6.97 4.22 1.61
N GLU A 16 7.59 5.40 1.60
CA GLU A 16 9.01 5.51 1.27
C GLU A 16 9.90 5.10 2.44
N ALA A 17 9.50 5.38 3.69
CA ALA A 17 10.21 4.84 4.85
C ALA A 17 10.15 3.31 4.86
N ASP A 18 8.99 2.73 4.60
CA ASP A 18 8.80 1.27 4.55
C ASP A 18 9.58 0.65 3.38
N ALA A 19 9.55 1.27 2.19
CA ALA A 19 10.31 0.82 1.02
C ALA A 19 11.83 0.80 1.28
N ARG A 20 12.38 1.85 1.91
CA ARG A 20 13.79 1.88 2.33
C ARG A 20 14.10 0.76 3.32
N LEU A 21 13.23 0.55 4.30
CA LEU A 21 13.38 -0.52 5.30
C LEU A 21 13.42 -1.91 4.66
N LEU A 22 12.50 -2.19 3.73
CA LEU A 22 12.44 -3.46 2.99
C LEU A 22 13.69 -3.66 2.13
N ARG A 23 14.19 -2.60 1.49
CA ARG A 23 15.40 -2.66 0.69
C ARG A 23 16.65 -2.88 1.53
N GLU A 24 16.85 -2.08 2.56
CA GLU A 24 18.07 -2.07 3.37
C GLU A 24 18.18 -3.28 4.31
N ARG A 25 17.06 -3.72 4.92
CA ARG A 25 17.09 -4.80 5.90
C ARG A 25 16.85 -6.17 5.32
N LEU A 26 16.04 -6.27 4.28
CA LEU A 26 15.64 -7.55 3.70
C LEU A 26 16.23 -7.77 2.30
N SER A 27 17.00 -6.81 1.77
CA SER A 27 17.63 -6.90 0.44
C SER A 27 16.65 -7.23 -0.69
N ILE A 28 15.38 -6.81 -0.54
CA ILE A 28 14.34 -7.00 -1.56
C ILE A 28 14.76 -6.28 -2.85
N CYS A 29 14.56 -6.90 -4.01
CA CYS A 29 14.94 -6.31 -5.30
C CYS A 29 14.09 -5.07 -5.65
N GLU A 30 14.64 -4.17 -6.46
CA GLU A 30 13.96 -2.92 -6.87
C GLU A 30 12.58 -3.19 -7.49
N ASP A 31 12.45 -4.18 -8.37
CA ASP A 31 11.16 -4.54 -8.99
C ASP A 31 10.08 -4.88 -7.96
N ALA A 32 10.44 -5.57 -6.87
CA ALA A 32 9.52 -5.89 -5.80
C ALA A 32 9.21 -4.66 -4.92
N ILE A 33 10.18 -3.77 -4.72
CA ILE A 33 9.97 -2.48 -4.04
C ILE A 33 9.02 -1.59 -4.86
N ASP A 34 9.15 -1.56 -6.18
CA ASP A 34 8.29 -0.76 -7.04
C ASP A 34 6.84 -1.27 -7.03
N ASN A 35 6.66 -2.60 -7.02
CA ASN A 35 5.35 -3.21 -6.78
C ASN A 35 4.78 -2.87 -5.41
N PHE A 36 5.60 -2.88 -4.35
CA PHE A 36 5.19 -2.46 -3.01
C PHE A 36 4.73 -0.99 -2.98
N ARG A 37 5.48 -0.08 -3.62
CA ARG A 37 5.12 1.34 -3.72
C ARG A 37 3.80 1.51 -4.46
N ALA A 38 3.67 0.91 -5.64
CA ALA A 38 2.48 1.02 -6.48
C ALA A 38 1.22 0.50 -5.77
N SER A 39 1.29 -0.71 -5.20
CA SER A 39 0.17 -1.31 -4.48
C SER A 39 -0.20 -0.53 -3.20
N SER A 40 0.78 0.04 -2.49
CA SER A 40 0.53 0.86 -1.30
C SER A 40 -0.10 2.22 -1.65
N LEU A 41 0.31 2.84 -2.75
CA LEU A 41 -0.30 4.08 -3.25
C LEU A 41 -1.75 3.83 -3.68
N LEU A 42 -1.99 2.73 -4.40
CA LEU A 42 -3.32 2.31 -4.82
C LEU A 42 -4.22 2.00 -3.62
N LEU A 43 -3.68 1.35 -2.58
CA LEU A 43 -4.38 1.13 -1.32
C LEU A 43 -4.81 2.45 -0.68
N LYS A 44 -3.91 3.43 -0.57
CA LYS A 44 -4.26 4.75 -0.03
C LYS A 44 -5.32 5.46 -0.89
N ALA A 45 -5.17 5.44 -2.21
CA ALA A 45 -6.11 6.07 -3.12
C ALA A 45 -7.50 5.45 -3.03
N GLY A 46 -7.59 4.12 -3.02
CA GLY A 46 -8.85 3.40 -2.88
C GLY A 46 -9.52 3.64 -1.53
N VAL A 47 -8.76 3.70 -0.44
CA VAL A 47 -9.30 4.07 0.88
C VAL A 47 -9.86 5.50 0.88
N LYS A 48 -9.17 6.47 0.25
CA LYS A 48 -9.68 7.84 0.10
C LYS A 48 -10.97 7.90 -0.73
N ALA A 49 -11.09 7.03 -1.74
CA ALA A 49 -12.26 6.93 -2.60
C ALA A 49 -13.43 6.15 -1.97
N GLY A 50 -13.26 5.62 -0.74
CA GLY A 50 -14.31 4.85 -0.05
C GLY A 50 -14.50 3.42 -0.59
N LEU A 51 -13.53 2.91 -1.35
CA LEU A 51 -13.56 1.55 -1.90
C LEU A 51 -13.38 0.49 -0.80
N THR A 52 -13.86 -0.72 -1.08
CA THR A 52 -13.60 -1.88 -0.21
C THR A 52 -12.21 -2.46 -0.47
N LEU A 53 -11.69 -3.23 0.48
CA LEU A 53 -10.43 -3.96 0.27
C LEU A 53 -10.48 -4.88 -0.95
N TYR A 54 -11.66 -5.45 -1.25
CA TYR A 54 -11.85 -6.28 -2.42
C TYR A 54 -11.65 -5.48 -3.70
N ASP A 55 -12.32 -4.32 -3.82
CA ASP A 55 -12.19 -3.44 -4.99
C ASP A 55 -10.74 -2.98 -5.20
N ILE A 56 -10.01 -2.72 -4.12
CA ILE A 56 -8.60 -2.35 -4.17
C ILE A 56 -7.73 -3.52 -4.63
N ALA A 57 -7.93 -4.71 -4.04
CA ALA A 57 -7.12 -5.89 -4.34
C ALA A 57 -7.22 -6.32 -5.80
N ILE A 58 -8.42 -6.25 -6.41
CA ILE A 58 -8.59 -6.60 -7.83
C ILE A 58 -7.81 -5.66 -8.77
N MET A 59 -7.52 -4.43 -8.34
CA MET A 59 -6.75 -3.47 -9.11
C MET A 59 -5.23 -3.73 -8.99
N CYS A 60 -4.76 -4.32 -7.89
CA CYS A 60 -3.35 -4.69 -7.71
C CYS A 60 -2.91 -5.88 -8.58
N CYS A 61 -3.86 -6.64 -9.15
CA CYS A 61 -3.60 -7.84 -9.94
C CYS A 61 -3.63 -7.60 -11.45
N ARG A 62 -3.61 -6.34 -11.90
CA ARG A 62 -3.68 -5.92 -13.30
C ARG A 62 -2.45 -5.14 -13.68
#